data_AF-A0A183D3B4-F1
#
_entry.id   AF-A0A183D3B4-F1
#
_cell.length_a   1.000
_cell.length_b   1.000
_cell.length_c   1.000
_cell.angle_alpha   90.00
_cell.angle_beta   90.00
_cell.angle_gamma   90.00
#
_symmetry.space_group_name_H-M   'P 1'
#
loop_
_entity.id
_entity.type
_entity.pdbx_description
1 polymer ?
#
loop_
_entity_poly.entity_id
_entity_poly.type
_entity_poly.pdbx_seq_one_letter_code
_entity_poly.pdbx_strand_id
1 'polypeptide(L)' 'LYNIIVKNAQTGRDLLKNGRLAQRVTILPLDKIEGRVGKENVFVAKDLIEYAEELEPAMRHVFGNVFVCTSDDDAKR' A
#
# COMPACT_ATOMS: atom_id res chain seq x y z
N LEU A 1 4.04 -6.75 8.59
CA LEU A 1 4.42 -5.87 7.44
C LEU A 1 5.18 -4.68 8.01
N TYR A 2 6.31 -4.30 7.42
CA TYR A 2 7.11 -3.14 7.87
C TYR A 2 7.44 -2.23 6.67
N ASN A 3 6.45 -1.43 6.27
CA ASN A 3 6.64 -0.37 5.28
C ASN A 3 6.74 0.98 6.00
N ILE A 4 7.68 1.83 5.56
CA ILE A 4 7.82 3.20 6.09
C ILE A 4 7.12 4.14 5.10
N ILE A 5 6.05 4.80 5.56
CA ILE A 5 5.29 5.75 4.76
C ILE A 5 5.97 7.12 4.84
N VAL A 6 6.19 7.76 3.70
CA VAL A 6 6.82 9.09 3.62
C VAL A 6 5.99 10.04 2.77
N LYS A 7 6.08 11.34 3.07
CA LYS A 7 5.30 12.37 2.39
C LYS A 7 5.46 12.37 0.86
N ASN A 8 6.70 12.26 0.39
CA ASN A 8 6.97 12.25 -1.05
C ASN A 8 8.24 11.47 -1.41
N ALA A 9 8.44 11.26 -2.71
CA ALA A 9 9.56 10.50 -3.25
C ALA A 9 10.92 11.11 -2.87
N GLN A 10 11.00 12.44 -2.73
CA GLN A 10 12.25 13.10 -2.34
C GLN A 10 12.64 12.76 -0.90
N THR A 11 11.69 12.84 0.04
CA THR A 11 11.91 12.40 1.43
C THR A 11 12.37 10.95 1.51
N GLY A 12 11.78 10.07 0.69
CA GLY A 12 12.21 8.66 0.62
C GLY A 12 13.66 8.50 0.13
N ARG A 13 14.07 9.26 -0.89
CA ARG A 13 15.46 9.25 -1.38
C ARG A 13 16.44 9.75 -0.32
N ASP A 14 16.08 10.81 0.39
CA ASP A 14 16.96 11.42 1.39
C ASP A 14 17.17 10.48 2.58
N LEU A 15 16.12 9.75 3.00
CA LEU A 15 16.23 8.70 4.01
C LEU A 15 17.11 7.54 3.57
N LEU A 16 16.97 7.08 2.31
CA LEU A 16 17.80 5.99 1.78
C LEU A 16 19.28 6.39 1.65
N LYS A 17 19.57 7.64 1.28
CA LYS A 17 20.93 8.12 1.07
C LYS A 17 21.63 8.56 2.36
N ASN A 18 20.93 9.28 3.22
CA ASN A 18 21.53 9.99 4.35
C ASN A 18 21.07 9.47 5.71
N GLY A 19 20.00 8.66 5.75
CA GLY A 19 19.32 8.25 6.99
C GLY A 19 20.02 7.17 7.82
N ARG A 20 21.15 6.59 7.33
CA ARG A 20 21.92 5.56 8.04
C ARG A 20 21.04 4.42 8.60
N LEU A 21 20.19 3.88 7.72
CA LEU A 21 19.22 2.84 8.07
C LEU A 21 19.95 1.56 8.48
N ALA A 22 19.67 1.08 9.70
CA ALA A 22 20.33 -0.11 10.27
C ALA A 22 19.92 -1.43 9.58
N GLN A 23 18.78 -1.44 8.88
CA GLN A 23 18.23 -2.61 8.20
C GLN A 23 17.62 -2.22 6.85
N ARG A 24 17.46 -3.20 5.95
CA ARG A 24 16.77 -3.01 4.68
C ARG A 24 15.29 -2.74 4.94
N VAL A 25 14.78 -1.64 4.37
CA VAL A 25 13.39 -1.20 4.51
C VAL A 25 12.74 -0.97 3.16
N THR A 26 11.41 -1.04 3.13
CA THR A 26 10.59 -0.62 1.99
C THR A 26 9.96 0.73 2.32
N ILE A 27 10.23 1.75 1.50
CA ILE A 27 9.70 3.10 1.67
C ILE A 27 8.57 3.33 0.65
N LEU A 28 7.43 3.81 1.14
CA LEU A 28 6.25 4.12 0.33
C LEU A 28 5.99 5.62 0.30
N PRO A 29 6.35 6.32 -0.80
CA PRO A 29 6.08 7.75 -0.94
C PRO A 29 4.63 8.01 -1.36
N LEU A 30 3.90 8.79 -0.56
CA LEU A 30 2.48 9.07 -0.77
C LEU A 30 2.18 9.75 -2.13
N ASP A 31 3.10 10.56 -2.65
CA ASP A 31 2.94 11.31 -3.90
C ASP A 31 3.14 10.48 -5.19
N LYS A 32 3.45 9.18 -5.06
CA LYS A 32 3.68 8.27 -6.20
C LYS A 32 2.76 7.07 -6.25
N ILE A 33 1.68 7.08 -5.47
CA ILE A 33 0.82 5.92 -5.36
C ILE A 33 -0.44 6.08 -6.22
N GLU A 34 -0.72 5.05 -7.01
CA GLU A 34 -1.96 4.85 -7.77
C GLU A 34 -2.62 3.51 -7.35
N GLY A 35 -3.94 3.37 -7.51
CA GLY A 35 -4.63 2.10 -7.25
C GLY A 35 -5.94 1.93 -8.02
N ARG A 36 -6.49 0.71 -7.94
CA ARG A 36 -7.64 0.23 -8.73
C ARG A 36 -8.73 -0.35 -7.81
N VAL A 37 -9.95 -0.54 -8.33
CA VAL A 37 -11.14 -0.98 -7.57
C VAL A 37 -11.76 -2.23 -8.23
N GLY A 38 -12.23 -3.20 -7.42
CA GLY A 38 -12.80 -4.49 -7.86
C GLY A 38 -14.35 -4.55 -7.92
N LYS A 39 -14.90 -5.65 -8.45
CA LYS A 39 -16.34 -5.93 -8.69
C LYS A 39 -16.88 -7.07 -7.78
N GLU A 40 -18.21 -7.22 -7.72
CA GLU A 40 -18.99 -8.14 -6.84
C GLU A 40 -18.33 -9.49 -6.48
N ASN A 41 -18.39 -9.85 -5.19
CA ASN A 41 -17.72 -10.99 -4.51
C ASN A 41 -16.20 -10.94 -4.40
N VAL A 42 -15.60 -9.86 -4.91
CA VAL A 42 -14.18 -9.56 -4.77
C VAL A 42 -14.04 -8.22 -4.06
N PHE A 43 -13.55 -8.26 -2.83
CA PHE A 43 -13.34 -7.06 -2.02
C PHE A 43 -11.91 -6.57 -2.18
N VAL A 44 -11.71 -5.25 -2.32
CA VAL A 44 -10.37 -4.69 -2.22
C VAL A 44 -9.97 -4.74 -0.75
N ALA A 45 -8.82 -5.34 -0.43
CA ALA A 45 -8.39 -5.51 0.96
C ALA A 45 -8.30 -4.17 1.71
N LYS A 46 -8.03 -3.07 0.99
CA LYS A 46 -8.04 -1.70 1.49
C LYS A 46 -9.36 -1.33 2.17
N ASP A 47 -10.49 -1.76 1.63
CA ASP A 47 -11.82 -1.41 2.13
C ASP A 47 -12.26 -2.26 3.33
N LEU A 48 -11.46 -3.28 3.69
CA LEU A 48 -11.71 -4.18 4.82
C LEU A 48 -10.91 -3.82 6.08
N ILE A 49 -10.17 -2.70 6.04
CA ILE A 49 -9.31 -2.25 7.13
C ILE A 49 -9.54 -0.77 7.43
N GLU A 50 -9.46 -0.37 8.69
CA GLU A 50 -9.54 1.02 9.10
C GLU A 50 -8.15 1.65 9.24
N TYR A 51 -8.01 2.89 8.79
CA TYR A 51 -6.77 3.67 8.86
C TYR A 51 -7.07 5.17 8.76
N ALA A 52 -6.11 6.00 9.17
CA ALA A 52 -6.23 7.45 9.05
C ALA A 52 -6.26 7.88 7.56
N GLU A 53 -7.17 8.80 7.20
CA GLU A 53 -7.40 9.25 5.82
C GLU A 53 -6.12 9.74 5.10
N GLU A 54 -5.19 10.35 5.83
CA GLU A 54 -3.88 10.78 5.31
C GLU A 54 -3.02 9.64 4.76
N LEU A 55 -3.30 8.39 5.15
CA LEU A 55 -2.63 7.19 4.67
C LEU A 55 -3.31 6.55 3.46
N GLU A 56 -4.40 7.12 2.94
CA GLU A 56 -5.13 6.60 1.77
C GLU A 56 -4.22 6.27 0.58
N PRO A 57 -3.24 7.13 0.19
CA PRO A 57 -2.31 6.75 -0.85
C PRO A 57 -1.51 5.51 -0.44
N ALA A 58 -0.88 5.47 0.74
CA ALA A 58 -0.12 4.31 1.20
C ALA A 58 -0.93 3.00 1.20
N MET A 59 -2.14 3.02 1.75
CA MET A 59 -3.01 1.84 1.84
C MET A 59 -3.49 1.40 0.46
N ARG A 60 -3.77 2.34 -0.44
CA ARG A 60 -4.07 2.05 -1.83
C ARG A 60 -2.90 1.37 -2.55
N HIS A 61 -1.64 1.68 -2.25
CA HIS A 61 -0.50 0.97 -2.84
C HIS A 61 -0.41 -0.48 -2.35
N VAL A 62 -0.50 -0.64 -1.03
CA VAL A 62 -0.26 -1.92 -0.37
C VAL A 62 -1.43 -2.88 -0.58
N PHE A 63 -2.66 -2.37 -0.54
CA PHE A 63 -3.88 -3.15 -0.51
C PHE A 63 -4.85 -2.86 -1.67
N GLY A 64 -4.62 -1.82 -2.48
CA GLY A 64 -5.51 -1.47 -3.61
C GLY A 64 -5.45 -2.45 -4.79
N ASN A 65 -4.47 -3.34 -4.83
CA ASN A 65 -4.39 -4.45 -5.79
C ASN A 65 -4.45 -5.83 -5.10
N VAL A 66 -4.78 -5.84 -3.80
CA VAL A 66 -4.98 -7.08 -3.05
C VAL A 66 -6.48 -7.32 -2.98
N PHE A 67 -6.90 -8.48 -3.44
CA PHE A 67 -8.29 -8.84 -3.52
C PHE A 67 -8.59 -9.97 -2.53
N VAL A 68 -9.66 -9.82 -1.75
CA VAL A 68 -10.19 -10.83 -0.86
C VAL A 68 -11.42 -11.43 -1.51
N CYS A 69 -11.32 -12.72 -1.84
CA CYS A 69 -12.40 -13.49 -2.45
C CYS A 69 -13.02 -14.43 -1.40
N THR A 70 -14.32 -14.70 -1.52
CA THR A 70 -15.04 -15.59 -0.61
C THR A 70 -14.93 -17.07 -1.00
N SER A 71 -14.43 -17.38 -2.20
CA SER A 71 -14.20 -18.73 -2.68
C SER A 71 -12.91 -18.84 -3.54
N ASP A 72 -12.38 -20.06 -3.62
CA ASP A 72 -11.24 -20.39 -4.50
C ASP A 72 -11.56 -20.17 -5.98
N ASP A 73 -12.82 -20.37 -6.38
CA ASP A 73 -13.26 -20.19 -7.77
C ASP A 73 -13.26 -18.71 -8.15
N ASP A 74 -13.69 -17.83 -7.24
CA ASP A 74 -13.64 -16.38 -7.43
C ASP A 74 -12.19 -15.84 -7.44
N ALA A 75 -11.28 -16.48 -6.70
CA ALA A 75 -9.86 -16.09 -6.68
C ALA A 75 -9.09 -16.45 -7.95
N LYS A 76 -9.55 -17.46 -8.71
CA LYS A 76 -8.89 -17.95 -9.92
C LYS A 76 -9.30 -17.22 -11.20
N ARG A 77 -10.35 -16.39 -11.15
CA ARG A 77 -10.90 -15.65 -12.30
C ARG A 77 -10.21 -14.30 -12.49
#